data_AF-A0A958K5K5-F1
#
_entry.id   AF-A0A958K5K5-F1
#
_cell.length_a   1.000
_cell.length_b   1.000
_cell.length_c   1.000
_cell.angle_alpha   90.00
_cell.angle_beta   90.00
_cell.angle_gamma   90.00
#
_symmetry.space_group_name_H-M   'P 1'
#
loop_
_entity.id
_entity.type
_entity.pdbx_description
1 polymer ?
#
loop_
_entity_poly.entity_id
_entity_poly.type
_entity_poly.pdbx_seq_one_letter_code
_entity_poly.pdbx_strand_id
1 'polypeptide(L)'
;MRPHQHLFPIVNQMVEVAVEELREEGGEITCGRGCDHCCHLLVETSWEEARELAIWLANQPAKKRDKIFKRVQESAEDARELFGRRKSTKKFKEPYDGDSKIKDDAYDEYFYEKKRPCPFLEKGACIAYVSRPTPCRLHMVTSDPYYCRYDVDNEEGFDYPDSFDELKDNAAHAIVACEKDGRWGQMGIMVEAVVAAEGFAALARESI
;
A
#
# COMPACT_ATOMS: atom_id res chain seq x y z
N MET A 1 6.19 7.90 -23.54
CA MET A 1 5.41 6.85 -22.85
C MET A 1 6.15 6.51 -21.56
N ARG A 2 5.49 6.47 -20.40
CA ARG A 2 6.18 6.42 -19.11
C ARG A 2 6.14 5.00 -18.53
N PRO A 3 7.29 4.39 -18.20
CA PRO A 3 7.38 3.01 -17.69
C PRO A 3 6.49 2.72 -16.47
N HIS A 4 6.37 3.68 -15.55
CA HIS A 4 5.65 3.48 -14.29
C HIS A 4 4.13 3.37 -14.44
N GLN A 5 3.56 3.86 -15.55
CA GLN A 5 2.13 3.66 -15.87
C GLN A 5 1.80 2.19 -16.17
N HIS A 6 2.81 1.35 -16.38
CA HIS A 6 2.64 -0.08 -16.63
C HIS A 6 2.79 -0.94 -15.36
N LEU A 7 3.32 -0.40 -14.26
CA LEU A 7 3.56 -1.18 -13.04
C LEU A 7 2.27 -1.86 -12.55
N PHE A 8 1.20 -1.09 -12.35
CA PHE A 8 -0.06 -1.65 -11.87
C PHE A 8 -0.73 -2.61 -12.86
N PRO A 9 -0.82 -2.33 -14.18
CA PRO A 9 -1.25 -3.33 -15.16
C PRO A 9 -0.44 -4.63 -15.13
N ILE A 10 0.89 -4.55 -15.04
CA ILE A 10 1.77 -5.71 -14.96
C ILE A 10 1.48 -6.51 -13.69
N VAL A 11 1.47 -5.85 -12.53
CA VAL A 11 1.19 -6.51 -11.24
C VAL A 11 -0.23 -7.11 -11.23
N ASN A 12 -1.22 -6.45 -11.82
CA ASN A 12 -2.58 -7.00 -11.93
C ASN A 12 -2.60 -8.28 -12.77
N GLN A 13 -1.92 -8.28 -13.91
CA GLN A 13 -1.85 -9.47 -14.76
C GLN A 13 -1.16 -10.62 -14.02
N MET A 14 -0.09 -10.34 -13.26
CA MET A 14 0.60 -11.36 -12.47
C MET A 14 -0.30 -11.92 -11.35
N VAL A 15 -1.06 -11.06 -10.67
CA VAL A 15 -2.07 -11.46 -9.69
C VAL A 15 -3.16 -12.32 -10.34
N GLU A 16 -3.66 -11.94 -11.52
CA GLU A 16 -4.68 -12.69 -12.25
C GLU A 16 -4.22 -14.11 -12.55
N VAL A 17 -2.98 -14.27 -13.07
CA VAL A 17 -2.37 -15.58 -13.31
C VAL A 17 -2.25 -16.39 -12.03
N ALA A 18 -1.70 -15.81 -10.94
CA ALA A 18 -1.54 -16.53 -9.68
C ALA A 18 -2.88 -16.97 -9.06
N VAL A 19 -3.95 -16.17 -9.24
CA VAL A 19 -5.31 -16.52 -8.81
C VAL A 19 -5.92 -17.63 -9.67
N GLU A 20 -5.63 -17.64 -10.97
CA GLU A 20 -6.05 -18.73 -11.87
C GLU A 20 -5.35 -20.05 -11.51
N GLU A 21 -4.04 -20.04 -11.31
CA GLU A 21 -3.26 -21.21 -10.86
C GLU A 21 -3.78 -21.76 -9.53
N LEU A 22 -4.01 -20.89 -8.54
CA LEU A 22 -4.61 -21.27 -7.26
C LEU A 22 -5.96 -21.98 -7.44
N ARG A 23 -6.80 -21.50 -8.36
CA ARG A 23 -8.11 -22.10 -8.63
C ARG A 23 -7.98 -23.47 -9.30
N GLU A 24 -7.01 -23.65 -10.19
CA GLU A 24 -6.73 -24.95 -10.81
C GLU A 24 -6.28 -26.00 -9.79
N GLU A 25 -5.58 -25.56 -8.73
CA GLU A 25 -5.19 -26.38 -7.58
C GLU A 25 -6.33 -26.60 -6.56
N GLY A 26 -7.49 -25.99 -6.79
CA GLY A 26 -8.68 -26.12 -5.94
C GLY A 26 -8.74 -25.15 -4.76
N GLY A 27 -7.84 -24.17 -4.69
CA GLY A 27 -7.86 -23.08 -3.72
C GLY A 27 -8.76 -21.92 -4.14
N GLU A 28 -9.06 -21.04 -3.18
CA GLU A 28 -9.85 -19.82 -3.41
C GLU A 28 -9.35 -18.67 -2.53
N ILE A 29 -9.28 -17.47 -3.12
CA ILE A 29 -9.04 -16.23 -2.36
C ILE A 29 -10.32 -15.83 -1.63
N THR A 30 -10.25 -15.66 -0.31
CA THR A 30 -11.39 -15.28 0.53
C THR A 30 -11.54 -13.77 0.70
N CYS A 31 -10.54 -12.99 0.24
CA CYS A 31 -10.55 -11.54 0.26
C CYS A 31 -11.64 -10.97 -0.66
N GLY A 32 -12.60 -10.24 -0.07
CA GLY A 32 -13.72 -9.66 -0.79
C GLY A 32 -13.86 -8.15 -0.61
N ARG A 33 -14.63 -7.52 -1.50
CA ARG A 33 -15.05 -6.12 -1.33
C ARG A 33 -15.83 -5.99 -0.03
N GLY A 34 -15.40 -5.09 0.86
CA GLY A 34 -16.00 -4.93 2.20
C GLY A 34 -15.16 -5.54 3.33
N CYS A 35 -14.11 -6.32 3.01
CA CYS A 35 -13.05 -6.66 3.95
C CYS A 35 -12.00 -5.54 3.98
N ASP A 36 -11.77 -4.94 5.15
CA ASP A 36 -10.85 -3.82 5.33
C ASP A 36 -9.75 -4.10 6.36
N HIS A 37 -9.57 -5.35 6.81
CA HIS A 37 -8.56 -5.70 7.81
C HIS A 37 -7.14 -5.29 7.40
N CYS A 38 -6.75 -5.53 6.15
CA CYS A 38 -5.46 -5.10 5.62
C CYS A 38 -5.33 -3.57 5.46
N CYS A 39 -6.45 -2.83 5.44
CA CYS A 39 -6.44 -1.37 5.37
C CYS A 39 -6.03 -0.71 6.69
N HIS A 40 -5.67 -1.48 7.71
CA HIS A 40 -5.10 -0.99 8.97
C HIS A 40 -3.61 -1.34 9.13
N LEU A 41 -3.00 -1.98 8.13
CA LEU A 41 -1.58 -2.29 8.12
C LEU A 41 -0.74 -1.05 7.78
N LEU A 42 0.53 -1.08 8.21
CA LEU A 42 1.53 -0.14 7.72
C LEU A 42 1.85 -0.48 6.27
N VAL A 43 1.39 0.36 5.35
CA VAL A 43 1.66 0.20 3.91
C VAL A 43 2.90 0.99 3.54
N GLU A 44 3.86 0.32 2.91
CA GLU A 44 5.00 0.92 2.23
C GLU A 44 4.73 1.05 0.73
N THR A 45 5.30 2.08 0.10
CA THR A 45 5.16 2.33 -1.33
C THR A 45 6.43 2.94 -1.90
N SER A 46 6.73 2.65 -3.17
CA SER A 46 7.73 3.41 -3.91
C SER A 46 7.26 4.84 -4.21
N TRP A 47 8.18 5.70 -4.65
CA TRP A 47 7.85 7.05 -5.10
C TRP A 47 6.84 7.03 -6.26
N GLU A 48 7.02 6.13 -7.23
CA GLU A 48 6.15 6.00 -8.40
C GLU A 48 4.74 5.58 -8.01
N GLU A 49 4.60 4.63 -7.09
CA GLU A 49 3.28 4.19 -6.59
C GLU A 49 2.58 5.30 -5.80
N ALA A 50 3.33 6.01 -4.95
CA ALA A 50 2.81 7.16 -4.22
C ALA A 50 2.39 8.28 -5.18
N ARG A 51 3.10 8.46 -6.29
CA ARG A 51 2.75 9.41 -7.34
C ARG A 51 1.46 9.04 -8.04
N GLU A 52 1.23 7.77 -8.34
CA GLU A 52 -0.04 7.32 -8.91
C GLU A 52 -1.22 7.55 -7.96
N LEU A 53 -1.04 7.33 -6.66
CA LEU A 53 -2.03 7.72 -5.64
C LEU A 53 -2.26 9.24 -5.60
N ALA A 54 -1.19 10.04 -5.72
CA ALA A 54 -1.27 11.49 -5.74
C ALA A 54 -1.99 12.02 -7.01
N ILE A 55 -1.77 11.40 -8.17
CA ILE A 55 -2.50 11.69 -9.42
C ILE A 55 -3.98 11.34 -9.27
N TRP A 56 -4.29 10.16 -8.74
CA TRP A 56 -5.67 9.76 -8.46
C TRP A 56 -6.36 10.76 -7.53
N LEU A 57 -5.66 11.20 -6.49
CA LEU A 57 -6.13 12.19 -5.53
C LEU A 57 -6.35 13.56 -6.19
N ALA A 58 -5.41 14.03 -7.01
CA ALA A 58 -5.50 15.30 -7.74
C ALA A 58 -6.74 15.37 -8.66
N ASN A 59 -7.15 14.24 -9.21
CA ASN A 59 -8.32 14.09 -10.08
C ASN A 59 -9.66 13.96 -9.33
N GLN A 60 -9.68 14.02 -7.99
CA GLN A 60 -10.93 14.06 -7.21
C GLN A 60 -11.52 15.48 -7.16
N PRO A 61 -12.85 15.62 -6.97
CA PRO A 61 -13.46 16.92 -6.69
C PRO A 61 -12.78 17.61 -5.51
N ALA A 62 -12.50 18.92 -5.61
CA ALA A 62 -11.65 19.66 -4.65
C ALA A 62 -12.00 19.38 -3.18
N LYS A 63 -13.29 19.47 -2.81
CA LYS A 63 -13.75 19.18 -1.44
C LYS A 63 -13.43 17.74 -0.99
N LYS A 64 -13.58 16.76 -1.88
CA LYS A 64 -13.28 15.35 -1.61
C LYS A 64 -11.76 15.13 -1.55
N ARG A 65 -11.02 15.70 -2.50
CA ARG A 65 -9.55 15.68 -2.53
C ARG A 65 -8.97 16.22 -1.23
N ASP A 66 -9.37 17.40 -0.80
CA ASP A 66 -8.81 18.05 0.39
C ASP A 66 -9.14 17.24 1.65
N LYS A 67 -10.32 16.63 1.73
CA LYS A 67 -10.69 15.70 2.82
C LYS A 67 -9.83 14.43 2.82
N ILE A 68 -9.55 13.84 1.66
CA ILE A 68 -8.67 12.66 1.56
C ILE A 68 -7.24 13.05 1.88
N PHE A 69 -6.75 14.17 1.35
CA PHE A 69 -5.39 14.63 1.58
C PHE A 69 -5.14 14.94 3.05
N LYS A 70 -6.11 15.51 3.76
CA LYS A 70 -6.02 15.66 5.21
C LYS A 70 -5.78 14.33 5.93
N ARG A 71 -6.48 13.24 5.52
CA ARG A 71 -6.24 11.90 6.08
C ARG A 71 -4.85 11.37 5.73
N VAL A 72 -4.33 11.69 4.55
CA VAL A 72 -2.94 11.35 4.15
C VAL A 72 -1.95 12.03 5.08
N GLN A 73 -2.13 13.33 5.34
CA GLN A 73 -1.28 14.10 6.26
C GLN A 73 -1.35 13.55 7.70
N GLU A 74 -2.56 13.27 8.20
CA GLU A 74 -2.75 12.64 9.52
C GLU A 74 -2.03 11.28 9.60
N SER A 75 -2.12 10.45 8.55
CA SER A 75 -1.38 9.18 8.49
C SER A 75 0.13 9.37 8.44
N ALA A 76 0.63 10.39 7.74
CA ALA A 76 2.05 10.69 7.66
C ALA A 76 2.60 11.18 9.00
N GLU A 77 1.85 12.02 9.70
CA GLU A 77 2.17 12.50 11.05
C GLU A 77 2.25 11.33 12.05
N ASP A 78 1.27 10.44 12.05
CA ASP A 78 1.27 9.24 12.91
C ASP A 78 2.49 8.35 12.62
N ALA A 79 2.83 8.14 11.35
CA ALA A 79 4.02 7.37 10.96
C ALA A 79 5.32 8.07 11.40
N ARG A 80 5.42 9.39 11.25
CA ARG A 80 6.59 10.16 11.71
C ARG A 80 6.75 10.14 13.22
N GLU A 81 5.65 10.13 13.98
CA GLU A 81 5.67 9.97 15.43
C GLU A 81 6.24 8.60 15.80
N LEU A 82 5.68 7.53 15.23
CA LEU A 82 6.11 6.14 15.43
C LEU A 82 7.61 5.98 15.12
N PHE A 83 8.02 6.37 13.91
CA PHE A 83 9.41 6.25 13.48
C PHE A 83 10.37 7.13 14.28
N GLY A 84 9.87 8.21 14.90
CA GLY A 84 10.63 9.08 15.78
C GLY A 84 10.99 8.47 17.14
N ARG A 85 10.29 7.42 17.58
CA ARG A 85 10.48 6.79 18.90
C ARG A 85 11.78 5.99 18.99
N ARG A 86 12.28 5.45 17.88
CA ARG A 86 13.46 4.56 17.83
C ARG A 86 14.55 5.14 16.93
N LYS A 87 15.82 4.97 17.32
CA LYS A 87 16.97 5.41 16.48
C LYS A 87 17.02 4.66 15.15
N SER A 88 16.65 3.38 15.14
CA SER A 88 16.63 2.50 13.96
C SER A 88 15.66 2.97 12.88
N THR A 89 14.54 3.58 13.27
CA THR A 89 13.46 3.96 12.35
C THR A 89 13.46 5.44 11.98
N LYS A 90 14.23 6.28 12.68
CA LYS A 90 14.19 7.75 12.52
C LYS A 90 14.43 8.24 11.08
N LYS A 91 15.15 7.46 10.28
CA LYS A 91 15.43 7.75 8.86
C LYS A 91 14.19 7.62 7.95
N PHE A 92 13.19 6.83 8.35
CA PHE A 92 11.96 6.61 7.59
C PHE A 92 10.87 7.66 7.85
N LYS A 93 11.21 8.75 8.57
CA LYS A 93 10.32 9.90 8.76
C LYS A 93 10.11 10.72 7.49
N GLU A 94 10.94 10.47 6.48
CA GLU A 94 10.90 11.07 5.16
C GLU A 94 11.07 9.94 4.13
N PRO A 95 10.77 10.18 2.83
CA PRO A 95 11.08 9.23 1.77
C PRO A 95 12.54 8.78 1.85
N TYR A 96 12.74 7.46 1.93
CA TYR A 96 14.04 6.87 2.19
C TYR A 96 14.69 6.39 0.90
N ASP A 97 15.94 6.80 0.68
CA ASP A 97 16.80 6.35 -0.41
C ASP A 97 17.80 5.33 0.16
N GLY A 98 17.58 4.05 -0.11
CA GLY A 98 18.43 2.96 0.36
C GLY A 98 17.70 1.61 0.52
N ASP A 99 18.46 0.59 0.92
CA ASP A 99 18.05 -0.82 0.96
C ASP A 99 17.53 -1.32 2.32
N SER A 100 17.57 -0.46 3.34
CA SER A 100 17.28 -0.86 4.72
C SER A 100 15.79 -0.93 5.00
N LYS A 101 15.27 -2.11 5.32
CA LYS A 101 13.85 -2.31 5.67
C LYS A 101 13.43 -1.64 6.98
N ILE A 102 12.15 -1.26 7.09
CA ILE A 102 11.50 -1.00 8.37
C ILE A 102 11.49 -2.31 9.17
N LYS A 103 11.77 -2.23 10.47
CA LYS A 103 11.84 -3.40 11.34
C LYS A 103 10.43 -3.85 11.74
N ASP A 104 10.24 -5.16 11.88
CA ASP A 104 8.95 -5.78 12.21
C ASP A 104 8.34 -5.21 13.50
N ASP A 105 9.18 -4.83 14.47
CA ASP A 105 8.74 -4.18 15.71
C ASP A 105 7.98 -2.86 15.48
N ALA A 106 8.27 -2.12 14.42
CA ALA A 106 7.55 -0.91 14.04
C ALA A 106 6.26 -1.24 13.27
N TYR A 107 6.25 -2.34 12.51
CA TYR A 107 5.03 -2.86 11.88
C TYR A 107 4.02 -3.30 12.93
N ASP A 108 4.46 -4.09 13.90
CA ASP A 108 3.63 -4.58 15.01
C ASP A 108 3.07 -3.42 15.83
N GLU A 109 3.91 -2.44 16.19
CA GLU A 109 3.45 -1.25 16.92
C GLU A 109 2.41 -0.45 16.12
N TYR A 110 2.59 -0.30 14.80
CA TYR A 110 1.59 0.35 13.96
C TYR A 110 0.27 -0.44 13.91
N PHE A 111 0.37 -1.75 13.69
CA PHE A 111 -0.77 -2.64 13.53
C PHE A 111 -1.57 -2.79 14.83
N TYR A 112 -0.91 -3.08 15.95
CA TYR A 112 -1.57 -3.37 17.22
C TYR A 112 -1.92 -2.10 18.03
N GLU A 113 -1.09 -1.05 18.00
CA GLU A 113 -1.31 0.13 18.88
C GLU A 113 -2.09 1.27 18.21
N LYS A 114 -1.80 1.60 16.96
CA LYS A 114 -2.31 2.85 16.35
C LYS A 114 -3.69 2.72 15.70
N LYS A 115 -4.11 1.50 15.28
CA LYS A 115 -5.44 1.18 14.72
C LYS A 115 -5.94 2.19 13.68
N ARG A 116 -5.04 2.82 12.92
CA ARG A 116 -5.41 3.89 11.99
C ARG A 116 -5.89 3.29 10.68
N PRO A 117 -7.08 3.68 10.19
CA PRO A 117 -7.50 3.29 8.87
C PRO A 117 -6.62 3.97 7.82
N CYS A 118 -6.35 3.26 6.74
CA CYS A 118 -5.76 3.79 5.52
C CYS A 118 -6.47 5.09 5.11
N PRO A 119 -5.75 6.14 4.68
CA PRO A 119 -6.34 7.39 4.20
C PRO A 119 -7.39 7.23 3.10
N PHE A 120 -7.29 6.15 2.32
CA PHE A 120 -8.17 5.81 1.21
C PHE A 120 -9.29 4.82 1.59
N LEU A 121 -9.45 4.47 2.87
CA LEU A 121 -10.56 3.65 3.33
C LEU A 121 -11.83 4.51 3.48
N GLU A 122 -12.94 4.06 2.89
CA GLU A 122 -14.27 4.66 3.11
C GLU A 122 -15.34 3.58 3.09
N LYS A 123 -16.12 3.46 4.18
CA LYS A 123 -17.21 2.47 4.31
C LYS A 123 -16.77 1.04 4.00
N GLY A 124 -15.63 0.61 4.54
CA GLY A 124 -15.09 -0.75 4.36
C GLY A 124 -14.52 -1.04 2.97
N ALA A 125 -14.31 -0.02 2.13
CA ALA A 125 -13.74 -0.20 0.80
C ALA A 125 -12.69 0.86 0.47
N CYS A 126 -11.67 0.45 -0.28
CA CYS A 126 -10.68 1.37 -0.82
C CYS A 126 -11.31 2.25 -1.91
N ILE A 127 -11.31 3.56 -1.72
CA ILE A 127 -11.82 4.52 -2.72
C ILE A 127 -10.85 4.72 -3.89
N ALA A 128 -9.58 4.38 -3.70
CA ALA A 128 -8.52 4.44 -4.70
C ALA A 128 -8.15 3.04 -5.22
N TYR A 129 -9.13 2.12 -5.32
CA TYR A 129 -8.89 0.71 -5.63
C TYR A 129 -8.02 0.48 -6.87
N VAL A 130 -8.23 1.29 -7.92
CA VAL A 130 -7.49 1.24 -9.19
C VAL A 130 -6.02 1.64 -9.05
N SER A 131 -5.70 2.47 -8.04
CA SER A 131 -4.37 3.00 -7.75
C SER A 131 -3.79 2.38 -6.46
N ARG A 132 -4.29 1.21 -6.04
CA ARG A 132 -3.74 0.50 -4.88
C ARG A 132 -2.26 0.18 -5.11
N PRO A 133 -1.38 0.44 -4.13
CA PRO A 133 0.01 0.01 -4.22
C PRO A 133 0.16 -1.50 -4.30
N THR A 134 1.32 -1.94 -4.74
CA THR A 134 1.67 -3.35 -4.94
C THR A 134 1.49 -4.18 -3.67
N PRO A 135 1.93 -3.75 -2.47
CA PRO A 135 1.65 -4.51 -1.24
C PRO A 135 0.15 -4.77 -1.02
N CYS A 136 -0.72 -3.81 -1.36
CA CYS A 136 -2.17 -3.98 -1.25
C CYS A 136 -2.77 -4.87 -2.35
N ARG A 137 -2.08 -5.04 -3.49
CA ARG A 137 -2.49 -5.95 -4.58
C ARG A 137 -2.06 -7.38 -4.29
N LEU A 138 -0.89 -7.56 -3.67
CA LEU A 138 -0.31 -8.86 -3.36
C LEU A 138 -0.81 -9.45 -2.04
N HIS A 139 -1.42 -8.64 -1.18
CA HIS A 139 -2.00 -9.14 0.07
C HIS A 139 -3.37 -9.79 -0.18
N MET A 140 -3.36 -11.11 -0.43
CA MET A 140 -4.54 -11.94 -0.58
C MET A 140 -4.38 -13.23 0.23
N VAL A 141 -5.42 -13.63 0.94
CA VAL A 141 -5.40 -14.82 1.81
C VAL A 141 -6.41 -15.88 1.33
N THR A 142 -6.14 -17.12 1.68
CA THR A 142 -7.02 -18.29 1.45
C THR A 142 -7.77 -18.72 2.72
N SER A 143 -7.29 -18.31 3.90
CA SER A 143 -7.97 -18.53 5.19
C SER A 143 -9.21 -17.65 5.34
N ASP A 144 -10.08 -17.92 6.33
CA ASP A 144 -11.19 -17.01 6.65
C ASP A 144 -10.66 -15.59 6.97
N PRO A 145 -11.18 -14.51 6.35
CA PRO A 145 -10.75 -13.14 6.64
C PRO A 145 -10.89 -12.73 8.11
N TYR A 146 -11.71 -13.44 8.89
CA TYR A 146 -11.78 -13.34 10.35
C TYR A 146 -10.39 -13.37 11.00
N TYR A 147 -9.50 -14.22 10.50
CA TYR A 147 -8.14 -14.39 11.02
C TYR A 147 -7.19 -13.23 10.73
N CYS A 148 -7.53 -12.36 9.77
CA CYS A 148 -6.78 -11.14 9.48
C CYS A 148 -7.10 -9.99 10.46
N ARG A 149 -8.08 -10.17 11.36
CA ARG A 149 -8.47 -9.14 12.32
C ARG A 149 -7.36 -8.94 13.36
N TYR A 150 -7.17 -7.70 13.77
CA TYR A 150 -6.17 -7.35 14.79
C TYR A 150 -6.67 -7.57 16.22
N ASP A 151 -7.99 -7.74 16.41
CA ASP A 151 -8.62 -7.89 17.73
C ASP A 151 -8.93 -9.35 18.10
N VAL A 152 -8.50 -10.29 17.27
CA VAL A 152 -8.55 -11.72 17.55
C VAL A 152 -7.18 -12.16 18.07
N ASP A 153 -7.19 -12.86 19.21
CA ASP A 153 -6.01 -13.57 19.69
C ASP A 153 -5.88 -14.83 18.82
N ASN A 154 -5.22 -14.65 17.68
CA ASN A 154 -5.17 -15.65 16.62
C ASN A 154 -3.79 -16.31 16.57
N GLU A 155 -3.60 -17.37 17.35
CA GLU A 155 -2.41 -18.21 17.27
C GLU A 155 -2.26 -18.91 15.92
N GLU A 156 -3.37 -19.13 15.19
CA GLU A 156 -3.37 -19.81 13.88
C GLU A 156 -2.87 -18.91 12.74
N GLY A 157 -2.93 -17.59 12.88
CA GLY A 157 -2.58 -16.65 11.81
C GLY A 157 -3.54 -16.70 10.62
N PHE A 158 -3.16 -16.10 9.49
CA PHE A 158 -3.88 -16.21 8.22
C PHE A 158 -2.95 -16.81 7.17
N ASP A 159 -3.52 -17.46 6.16
CA ASP A 159 -2.76 -18.22 5.16
C ASP A 159 -2.64 -17.45 3.85
N TYR A 160 -1.40 -17.31 3.35
CA TYR A 160 -1.16 -16.95 1.96
C TYR A 160 -1.12 -18.21 1.11
N PRO A 161 -1.61 -18.17 -0.14
CA PRO A 161 -1.39 -19.25 -1.09
C PRO A 161 0.09 -19.33 -1.49
N ASP A 162 0.63 -20.53 -1.65
CA ASP A 162 2.03 -20.76 -2.04
C ASP A 162 2.40 -20.06 -3.36
N SER A 163 1.47 -20.02 -4.33
CA SER A 163 1.63 -19.31 -5.61
C SER A 163 1.89 -17.81 -5.44
N PHE A 164 1.52 -17.23 -4.29
CA PHE A 164 1.75 -15.81 -4.03
C PHE A 164 3.15 -15.49 -3.50
N ASP A 165 3.92 -16.49 -3.03
CA ASP A 165 5.31 -16.25 -2.65
C ASP A 165 6.18 -16.05 -3.90
N GLU A 166 6.02 -16.89 -4.92
CA GLU A 166 6.65 -16.68 -6.23
C GLU A 166 6.16 -15.37 -6.88
N LEU A 167 4.88 -15.03 -6.73
CA LEU A 167 4.33 -13.77 -7.21
C LEU A 167 5.01 -12.56 -6.58
N LYS A 168 5.24 -12.57 -5.26
CA LYS A 168 5.90 -11.45 -4.55
C LYS A 168 7.32 -11.25 -5.06
N ASP A 169 8.07 -12.33 -5.26
CA ASP A 169 9.43 -12.26 -5.80
C ASP A 169 9.43 -11.71 -7.23
N ASN A 170 8.52 -12.19 -8.08
CA ASN A 170 8.38 -11.70 -9.44
C ASN A 170 7.94 -10.22 -9.49
N ALA A 171 7.02 -9.83 -8.60
CA ALA A 171 6.53 -8.46 -8.53
C ALA A 171 7.64 -7.49 -8.08
N ALA A 172 8.56 -7.92 -7.22
CA ALA A 172 9.73 -7.13 -6.85
C ALA A 172 10.57 -6.76 -8.08
N HIS A 173 10.75 -7.68 -9.04
CA HIS A 173 11.44 -7.38 -10.29
C HIS A 173 10.69 -6.33 -11.14
N ALA A 174 9.37 -6.41 -11.20
CA ALA A 174 8.55 -5.44 -11.92
C ALA A 174 8.60 -4.04 -11.27
N ILE A 175 8.56 -3.99 -9.93
CA ILE A 175 8.73 -2.75 -9.15
C ILE A 175 10.08 -2.12 -9.48
N VAL A 176 11.19 -2.86 -9.30
CA VAL A 176 12.55 -2.35 -9.55
C VAL A 176 12.72 -1.88 -11.00
N ALA A 177 12.12 -2.58 -11.98
CA ALA A 177 12.19 -2.17 -13.38
C ALA A 177 11.39 -0.89 -13.69
N CYS A 178 10.35 -0.59 -12.91
CA CYS A 178 9.51 0.59 -13.07
C CYS A 178 9.96 1.78 -12.20
N GLU A 179 10.69 1.52 -11.12
CA GLU A 179 11.27 2.52 -10.22
C GLU A 179 12.38 3.31 -10.92
N LYS A 180 12.31 4.63 -10.79
CA LYS A 180 13.31 5.57 -11.33
C LYS A 180 13.90 6.44 -10.27
N ASP A 181 13.08 6.79 -9.28
CA ASP A 181 13.47 7.65 -8.19
C ASP A 181 14.22 6.85 -7.09
N GLY A 182 13.83 5.60 -6.86
CA GLY A 182 14.47 4.70 -5.90
C GLY A 182 14.10 4.96 -4.43
N ARG A 183 13.38 6.05 -4.14
CA ARG A 183 12.87 6.31 -2.79
C ARG A 183 11.62 5.48 -2.51
N TRP A 184 11.52 4.99 -1.29
CA TRP A 184 10.34 4.30 -0.76
C TRP A 184 10.09 4.70 0.69
N GLY A 185 8.93 4.33 1.22
CA GLY A 185 8.59 4.57 2.62
C GLY A 185 7.12 4.36 2.90
N GLN A 186 6.68 4.76 4.11
CA GLN A 186 5.28 4.65 4.50
C GLN A 186 4.39 5.50 3.58
N MET A 187 3.28 4.92 3.11
CA MET A 187 2.41 5.47 2.06
C MET A 187 1.95 6.91 2.32
N GLY A 188 1.58 7.25 3.56
CA GLY A 188 1.17 8.61 3.92
C GLY A 188 2.30 9.63 3.71
N ILE A 189 3.48 9.33 4.23
CA ILE A 189 4.70 10.14 4.07
C ILE A 189 5.04 10.31 2.58
N MET A 190 4.97 9.21 1.81
CA MET A 190 5.33 9.22 0.39
C MET A 190 4.34 10.07 -0.44
N VAL A 191 3.04 9.87 -0.26
CA VAL A 191 2.01 10.64 -1.00
C VAL A 191 2.06 12.12 -0.64
N GLU A 192 2.26 12.45 0.64
CA GLU A 192 2.45 13.85 1.08
C GLU A 192 3.68 14.48 0.40
N ALA A 193 4.81 13.77 0.36
CA ALA A 193 6.04 14.26 -0.26
C ALA A 193 5.88 14.48 -1.77
N VAL A 194 5.19 13.60 -2.49
CA VAL A 194 4.90 13.79 -3.92
C VAL A 194 4.02 15.03 -4.15
N VAL A 195 2.94 15.18 -3.37
CA VAL A 195 2.05 16.34 -3.49
C VAL A 195 2.80 17.63 -3.18
N ALA A 196 3.70 17.63 -2.19
CA ALA A 196 4.54 18.77 -1.87
C ALA A 196 5.54 19.12 -2.99
N ALA A 197 6.08 18.10 -3.68
CA ALA A 197 7.07 18.28 -4.74
C ALA A 197 6.44 18.76 -6.07
N GLU A 198 5.29 18.20 -6.47
CA GLU A 198 4.70 18.45 -7.79
C GLU A 198 3.48 19.38 -7.75
N GLY A 199 2.72 19.37 -6.66
CA GLY A 199 1.48 20.11 -6.50
C GLY A 199 0.29 19.51 -7.29
N PHE A 200 -0.92 19.67 -6.74
CA PHE A 200 -2.13 19.09 -7.33
C PHE A 200 -2.42 19.57 -8.77
N ALA A 201 -2.07 20.81 -9.12
CA ALA A 201 -2.33 21.32 -10.46
C ALA A 201 -1.46 20.62 -11.53
N ALA A 202 -0.22 20.24 -11.20
CA ALA A 202 0.62 19.49 -12.12
C ALA A 202 0.15 18.03 -12.21
N LEU A 203 -0.11 17.41 -11.06
CA LEU A 203 -0.58 16.03 -10.96
C LEU A 203 -1.93 15.80 -11.65
N ALA A 204 -2.87 16.76 -11.59
CA ALA A 204 -4.17 16.63 -12.26
C ALA A 204 -4.09 16.72 -13.79
N ARG A 205 -2.98 17.23 -14.35
CA ARG A 205 -2.75 17.23 -15.81
C ARG A 205 -2.23 15.89 -16.30
N GLU A 206 -1.85 15.01 -15.39
CA GLU A 206 -1.43 13.66 -15.70
C GLU A 206 -2.67 12.80 -15.92
N SER A 207 -2.80 12.23 -17.12
CA SER A 207 -3.84 11.24 -17.40
C SER A 207 -3.53 9.95 -16.64
N ILE A 208 -4.57 9.40 -16.00
CA ILE A 208 -4.63 8.01 -15.53
C ILE A 208 -4.96 7.12 -16.72
#